data_AF-A0A4R3AQR7-F1
#
_entry.id   AF-A0A4R3AQR7-F1
#
_cell.length_a   1.000
_cell.length_b   1.000
_cell.length_c   1.000
_cell.angle_alpha   90.00
_cell.angle_beta   90.00
_cell.angle_gamma   90.00
#
_symmetry.space_group_name_H-M   'P 1'
#
loop_
_entity.id
_entity.type
_entity.pdbx_description
1 polymer ?
#
loop_
_entity_poly.entity_id
_entity_poly.type
_entity_poly.pdbx_seq_one_letter_code
_entity_poly.pdbx_strand_id
1 'polypeptide(L)'
;MIYKGWGGIALLIPVCAILVSIYFFGTNGNSSLQLFLYSVLASTPILFILGIIMNKNARHEMWFIPVQYWGIIWAVIALVLLALKNTNII
;
A
#
# COMPACT_ATOMS: atom_id res chain seq x y z
N MET A 1 -0.11 16.76 21.74
CA MET A 1 -1.01 16.03 20.81
C MET A 1 -0.24 14.89 20.17
N ILE A 2 -0.43 13.67 20.69
CA ILE A 2 0.16 12.45 20.13
C ILE A 2 -0.79 11.96 19.02
N TYR A 3 -0.70 12.58 17.85
CA TYR A 3 -1.22 12.01 16.61
C TYR A 3 -0.02 11.70 15.71
N LYS A 4 0.83 10.77 16.16
CA LYS A 4 1.94 10.25 15.35
C LYS A 4 1.72 8.76 15.04
N GLY A 5 0.47 8.38 14.80
CA GLY A 5 0.08 7.07 14.27
C GLY A 5 0.02 7.10 12.74
N TRP A 6 1.18 7.27 12.08
CA TRP A 6 1.27 7.30 10.61
C TRP A 6 1.08 5.91 9.97
N GLY A 7 1.11 4.85 10.79
CA GLY A 7 0.83 3.47 10.37
C GLY A 7 -0.63 3.26 9.94
N GLY A 8 -1.57 4.06 10.44
CA GLY A 8 -2.97 3.99 9.98
C GLY A 8 -3.11 4.38 8.51
N ILE A 9 -2.43 5.44 8.08
CA ILE A 9 -2.44 5.91 6.69
C ILE A 9 -1.74 4.91 5.76
N ALA A 10 -0.67 4.29 6.25
CA ALA A 10 0.05 3.22 5.54
C ALA A 10 -0.82 1.99 5.23
N LEU A 11 -1.89 1.76 5.99
CA LEU A 11 -2.87 0.70 5.75
C LEU A 11 -4.13 1.19 5.02
N LEU A 12 -4.56 2.43 5.30
CA LEU A 12 -5.77 3.00 4.71
C LEU A 12 -5.65 3.13 3.19
N ILE A 13 -4.51 3.61 2.67
CA ILE A 13 -4.36 3.82 1.22
C ILE A 13 -4.42 2.50 0.43
N PRO A 14 -3.70 1.43 0.82
CA PRO A 14 -3.86 0.12 0.18
C PRO A 14 -5.30 -0.39 0.23
N VAL A 15 -5.97 -0.26 1.38
CA VAL A 15 -7.38 -0.69 1.52
C VAL A 15 -8.30 0.09 0.59
N CYS A 16 -8.17 1.41 0.53
CA CYS A 16 -8.92 2.24 -0.41
C CYS A 16 -8.65 1.83 -1.86
N ALA A 17 -7.40 1.59 -2.23
CA ALA A 17 -7.04 1.16 -3.58
C ALA A 17 -7.66 -0.21 -3.94
N ILE A 18 -7.68 -1.15 -2.99
CA ILE A 18 -8.34 -2.45 -3.14
C ILE A 18 -9.84 -2.27 -3.34
N LEU A 19 -10.51 -1.48 -2.50
CA LEU A 19 -11.95 -1.25 -2.60
C LEU A 19 -12.33 -0.59 -3.94
N VAL A 20 -11.57 0.43 -4.37
CA VAL A 20 -11.75 1.07 -5.68
C VAL A 20 -11.56 0.06 -6.80
N SER A 21 -10.54 -0.78 -6.73
CA SER A 21 -10.29 -1.78 -7.76
C SER A 21 -11.37 -2.86 -7.83
N ILE A 22 -11.88 -3.31 -6.68
CA ILE A 22 -12.99 -4.27 -6.62
C ILE A 22 -14.26 -3.64 -7.21
N TYR A 23 -14.54 -2.37 -6.91
CA TYR A 23 -15.70 -1.67 -7.43
C TYR A 23 -15.70 -1.60 -8.97
N PHE A 24 -14.54 -1.36 -9.59
CA PHE A 24 -14.44 -1.22 -11.06
C PHE A 24 -14.15 -2.52 -11.82
N PHE A 25 -13.34 -3.40 -11.25
CA PHE A 25 -12.78 -4.58 -11.94
C PHE A 25 -13.14 -5.90 -11.26
N GLY A 26 -13.83 -5.87 -10.12
CA GLY A 26 -14.28 -7.07 -9.44
C GLY A 26 -15.43 -7.76 -10.18
N THR A 27 -15.39 -9.09 -10.23
CA THR A 27 -16.49 -9.90 -10.76
C THR A 27 -17.36 -10.37 -9.60
N ASN A 28 -18.65 -10.04 -9.61
CA ASN A 28 -19.62 -10.42 -8.55
C ASN A 28 -19.22 -9.98 -7.13
N GLY A 29 -18.56 -8.81 -7.00
CA GLY A 29 -18.10 -8.32 -5.70
C GLY A 29 -16.92 -9.09 -5.09
N ASN A 30 -16.34 -10.05 -5.83
CA ASN A 30 -15.14 -10.77 -5.42
C ASN A 30 -13.89 -10.23 -6.12
N SER A 31 -12.74 -10.36 -5.46
CA SER A 31 -11.42 -9.97 -5.98
C SER A 31 -10.61 -11.20 -6.31
N SER A 32 -10.04 -11.26 -7.52
CA SER A 32 -9.01 -12.25 -7.81
C SER A 32 -7.72 -11.89 -7.07
N LEU A 33 -6.88 -12.89 -6.74
CA LEU A 33 -5.58 -12.64 -6.12
C LEU A 33 -4.71 -11.67 -6.96
N GLN A 34 -4.82 -11.75 -8.29
CA GLN A 34 -4.14 -10.82 -9.19
C GLN A 34 -4.64 -9.38 -9.01
N LEU A 35 -5.96 -9.20 -9.01
CA LEU A 35 -6.56 -7.88 -8.84
C LEU A 35 -6.13 -7.27 -7.51
N PHE A 36 -6.23 -8.03 -6.42
CA PHE A 36 -5.77 -7.60 -5.10
C PHE A 36 -4.30 -7.14 -5.11
N LEU A 37 -3.39 -7.95 -5.67
CA LEU A 37 -1.97 -7.62 -5.71
C LEU A 37 -1.67 -6.39 -6.58
N TYR A 38 -2.35 -6.24 -7.73
CA TYR A 38 -2.23 -5.05 -8.56
C TYR A 38 -2.78 -3.80 -7.87
N SER A 39 -3.85 -3.90 -7.10
CA SER A 39 -4.38 -2.78 -6.30
C SER A 39 -3.39 -2.33 -5.22
N VAL A 40 -2.79 -3.29 -4.52
CA VAL A 40 -1.74 -3.00 -3.54
C VAL A 40 -0.56 -2.32 -4.23
N LEU A 41 -0.11 -2.84 -5.38
CA LEU A 41 0.99 -2.27 -6.15
C LEU A 41 0.68 -0.85 -6.64
N ALA A 42 -0.55 -0.59 -7.10
CA ALA A 42 -1.02 0.72 -7.52
C ALA A 42 -1.08 1.75 -6.37
N SER A 43 -1.26 1.30 -5.12
CA SER A 43 -1.25 2.17 -3.93
C SER A 43 0.15 2.69 -3.57
N THR A 44 1.21 2.01 -4.02
CA THR A 44 2.60 2.30 -3.65
C THR A 44 3.10 3.69 -4.08
N PRO A 45 2.90 4.18 -5.32
CA PRO A 45 3.30 5.53 -5.70
C PRO A 45 2.56 6.60 -4.88
N ILE A 46 1.28 6.36 -4.54
CA ILE A 46 0.46 7.28 -3.75
C ILE A 46 1.05 7.40 -2.33
N LEU A 47 1.33 6.26 -1.69
CA LEU A 47 1.98 6.21 -0.38
C LEU A 47 3.36 6.88 -0.38
N PHE A 48 4.13 6.68 -1.44
CA PHE A 48 5.47 7.23 -1.56
C PHE A 48 5.47 8.76 -1.68
N ILE A 49 4.66 9.30 -2.60
CA ILE A 49 4.51 10.75 -2.79
C ILE A 49 3.96 11.40 -1.52
N LEU A 50 2.90 10.81 -0.94
CA LEU A 50 2.30 11.33 0.29
C LEU A 50 3.32 11.32 1.44
N GLY A 51 4.11 10.25 1.55
CA GLY A 51 5.18 10.15 2.53
C GLY A 51 6.23 11.26 2.39
N ILE A 52 6.67 11.58 1.18
CA ILE A 52 7.60 12.69 0.93
C ILE A 52 6.99 14.03 1.37
N ILE A 53 5.73 14.31 0.98
CA ILE A 53 5.04 15.56 1.32
C ILE A 53 4.92 15.70 2.84
N MET A 54 4.54 14.62 3.52
CA MET A 54 4.36 14.59 4.98
C MET A 54 5.69 14.80 5.72
N ASN A 55 6.78 14.25 5.20
CA ASN A 55 8.09 14.34 5.84
C ASN A 55 8.79 15.68 5.62
N LYS A 56 8.34 16.49 4.66
CA LYS A 56 8.97 17.75 4.29
C LYS A 56 9.06 18.76 5.45
N ASN A 57 8.12 18.72 6.39
CA ASN A 57 8.04 19.65 7.52
C ASN A 57 8.07 18.97 8.90
N ALA A 58 8.30 17.65 8.96
CA ALA A 58 8.19 16.89 10.20
C ALA A 58 9.54 16.86 10.95
N ARG A 59 9.59 17.45 12.16
CA ARG A 59 10.63 17.13 13.15
C ARG A 59 10.29 15.77 13.76
N HIS A 60 10.82 14.71 13.16
CA HIS A 60 10.55 13.35 13.62
C HIS A 60 11.30 13.05 14.92
N GLU A 61 10.55 12.63 15.94
CA GLU A 61 11.13 11.91 17.06
C GLU A 61 11.20 10.44 16.63
N MET A 62 12.36 9.82 16.85
CA MET A 62 12.91 8.61 16.21
C MET A 62 12.06 7.31 16.21
N TRP A 63 10.80 7.34 16.65
CA TRP A 63 10.02 6.14 16.97
C TRP A 63 9.06 5.65 15.87
N PHE A 64 9.00 6.29 14.70
CA PHE A 64 8.06 5.90 13.63
C PHE A 64 8.72 5.80 12.25
N ILE A 65 8.47 4.68 11.55
CA ILE A 65 8.91 4.47 10.17
C ILE A 65 8.16 5.46 9.26
N PRO A 66 8.86 6.28 8.46
CA PRO A 66 8.20 7.22 7.55
C PRO A 66 7.32 6.52 6.50
N VAL A 67 6.17 7.13 6.17
CA VAL A 67 5.13 6.54 5.29
C VAL A 67 5.66 6.09 3.92
N GLN A 68 6.65 6.78 3.38
CA GLN A 68 7.29 6.40 2.11
C GLN A 68 7.89 4.99 2.13
N TYR A 69 8.42 4.54 3.28
CA TYR A 69 8.97 3.19 3.42
C TYR A 69 7.87 2.13 3.48
N TRP A 70 6.69 2.46 4.01
CA TRP A 70 5.53 1.56 3.92
C TRP A 70 5.09 1.36 2.46
N GLY A 71 5.15 2.39 1.62
CA GLY A 71 4.95 2.26 0.19
C GLY A 71 5.92 1.25 -0.45
N ILE A 72 7.20 1.30 -0.07
CA ILE A 72 8.21 0.34 -0.54
C ILE A 72 7.91 -1.08 -0.04
N ILE A 73 7.57 -1.24 1.24
CA ILE A 73 7.23 -2.56 1.82
C ILE A 73 6.07 -3.20 1.06
N TRP A 74 5.00 -2.44 0.80
CA TRP A 74 3.85 -2.93 0.03
C TRP A 74 4.23 -3.29 -1.41
N ALA A 75 5.10 -2.50 -2.06
CA ALA A 75 5.59 -2.81 -3.39
C ALA A 75 6.35 -4.13 -3.42
N VAL A 76 7.26 -4.35 -2.47
CA VAL A 76 8.05 -5.59 -2.37
C VAL A 76 7.13 -6.79 -2.14
N ILE A 77 6.19 -6.69 -1.19
CA ILE A 77 5.23 -7.78 -0.91
C ILE A 77 4.41 -8.10 -2.17
N ALA A 78 3.85 -7.09 -2.83
CA ALA A 78 3.04 -7.30 -4.02
C ALA A 78 3.83 -7.92 -5.18
N LEU A 79 5.07 -7.46 -5.41
CA LEU A 79 5.95 -7.99 -6.46
C LEU A 79 6.36 -9.43 -6.18
N VAL A 80 6.74 -9.75 -4.94
CA VAL A 80 7.12 -11.12 -4.55
C VAL A 80 5.94 -12.07 -4.73
N LEU A 81 4.76 -11.69 -4.26
CA LEU A 81 3.56 -12.52 -4.41
C LEU A 81 3.12 -12.66 -5.87
N LEU A 82 3.24 -11.61 -6.69
CA LEU A 82 2.98 -11.69 -8.13
C LEU A 82 3.98 -12.63 -8.83
N ALA A 83 5.27 -12.55 -8.48
CA ALA A 83 6.29 -13.43 -9.04
C ALA A 83 6.03 -14.89 -8.67
N LEU A 84 5.75 -15.17 -7.41
CA LEU A 84 5.44 -16.52 -6.92
C LEU A 84 4.19 -17.09 -7.60
N LYS A 85 3.14 -16.26 -7.76
CA LYS A 85 1.95 -16.63 -8.52
C LYS A 85 2.27 -16.96 -9.98
N ASN A 86 3.12 -16.15 -10.62
CA ASN A 86 3.52 -16.37 -12.01
C ASN A 86 4.33 -17.67 -12.18
N THR A 87 5.05 -18.11 -11.16
CA THR A 87 5.75 -19.40 -11.11
C THR A 87 4.86 -20.58 -10.72
N ASN A 88 3.55 -20.39 -10.55
CA ASN A 88 2.59 -21.40 -10.08
C ASN A 88 2.94 -22.03 -8.71
N ILE A 89 3.64 -21.29 -7.84
CA ILE A 89 3.94 -21.72 -6.47
C ILE A 89 2.75 -21.45 -5.55
N ILE A 90 1.98 -20.40 -5.83
CA ILE A 90 0.75 -19.97 -5.15
C ILE A 90 -0.31 -19.54 -6.16
#